data_AF-A0A7X7WX91-F1
#
_entry.id   AF-A0A7X7WX91-F1
#
_cell.length_a   1.000
_cell.length_b   1.000
_cell.length_c   1.000
_cell.angle_alpha   90.00
_cell.angle_beta   90.00
_cell.angle_gamma   90.00
#
_symmetry.space_group_name_H-M   'P 1'
#
loop_
_entity.id
_entity.type
_entity.pdbx_description
1 polymer ?
#
loop_
_entity_poly.entity_id
_entity_poly.type
_entity_poly.pdbx_seq_one_letter_code
_entity_poly.pdbx_strand_id
1 'polypeptide(L)'
;MYDVLLCKRAGNGKDKQKDTVITLKEVVVKANKRLIKYEAGQYTVDATLLRKGKINLVDLLSSVPGIIVTDKDIKILGRNDLKVMFNGRIKKIPKDELIGMLKSYEASNVKKIEVIKDPGAKYDAEGNYGILNIITEKKDNYIGGELSDEDDSSPTYI
;
A
#
# COMPACT_ATOMS: atom_id res chain seq x y z
N MET A 1 -62.15 24.22 20.17
CA MET A 1 -63.31 23.74 20.94
C MET A 1 -64.26 23.10 19.97
N TYR A 2 -64.08 21.80 19.71
CA TYR A 2 -65.03 20.98 18.97
C TYR A 2 -65.24 19.73 19.79
N ASP A 3 -66.46 19.59 20.27
CA ASP A 3 -66.99 18.44 21.00
C ASP A 3 -67.76 17.58 19.99
N VAL A 4 -67.45 16.28 19.93
CA VAL A 4 -68.33 15.25 19.41
C VAL A 4 -68.14 14.01 20.29
N LEU A 5 -68.91 13.95 21.37
CA LEU A 5 -69.45 12.70 21.88
C LEU A 5 -70.27 12.01 20.76
N LEU A 6 -70.12 10.68 20.59
CA LEU A 6 -71.10 9.69 21.08
C LEU A 6 -70.96 8.27 20.45
N CYS A 7 -70.66 7.31 21.34
CA CYS A 7 -71.20 5.94 21.53
C CYS A 7 -70.95 4.76 20.53
N LYS A 8 -70.22 3.78 21.09
CA LYS A 8 -70.33 2.30 21.07
C LYS A 8 -70.77 1.56 19.78
N ARG A 9 -69.92 0.62 19.38
CA ARG A 9 -70.33 -0.74 18.99
C ARG A 9 -69.35 -1.78 19.53
N ALA A 10 -69.90 -2.74 20.28
CA ALA A 10 -69.18 -3.91 20.79
C ALA A 10 -68.79 -4.85 19.64
N GLY A 11 -67.56 -5.33 19.65
CA GLY A 11 -67.05 -6.36 18.75
C GLY A 11 -65.91 -7.10 19.44
N ASN A 12 -66.22 -8.29 19.94
CA ASN A 12 -65.29 -9.22 20.57
C ASN A 12 -64.35 -9.79 19.50
N GLY A 13 -63.04 -9.56 19.61
CA GLY A 13 -62.04 -10.08 18.68
C GLY A 13 -60.72 -10.31 19.41
N LYS A 14 -60.36 -11.58 19.61
CA LYS A 14 -59.12 -12.00 20.26
C LYS A 14 -57.96 -11.87 19.27
N ASP A 15 -57.27 -10.73 19.24
CA ASP A 15 -56.01 -10.62 18.50
C ASP A 15 -54.84 -11.06 19.38
N LYS A 16 -54.35 -12.28 19.09
CA LYS A 16 -53.10 -12.81 19.63
C LYS A 16 -51.94 -12.00 19.02
N GLN A 17 -51.44 -11.01 19.76
CA GLN A 17 -50.22 -10.30 19.41
C GLN A 17 -49.04 -11.27 19.56
N LYS A 18 -48.56 -11.78 18.41
CA LYS A 18 -47.37 -12.62 18.33
C LYS A 18 -46.16 -11.70 18.41
N ASP A 19 -45.69 -11.46 19.64
CA ASP A 19 -44.45 -10.73 19.90
C ASP A 19 -43.28 -11.45 19.23
N THR A 20 -42.96 -10.98 18.03
CA THR A 20 -41.78 -11.42 17.30
C THR A 20 -40.63 -10.59 17.84
N VAL A 21 -39.88 -11.16 18.78
CA VAL A 21 -38.61 -10.58 19.23
C VAL A 21 -37.65 -10.63 18.05
N ILE A 22 -37.52 -9.51 17.34
CA ILE A 22 -36.52 -9.34 16.28
C ILE A 22 -35.18 -9.11 16.98
N THR A 23 -34.42 -10.18 17.19
CA THR A 23 -33.02 -10.08 17.64
C THR A 23 -32.19 -9.51 16.48
N LEU A 24 -31.92 -8.22 16.50
CA LEU A 24 -31.05 -7.58 15.51
C LEU A 24 -29.62 -8.12 15.67
N LYS A 25 -29.11 -8.77 14.63
CA LYS A 25 -27.69 -9.10 14.53
C LYS A 25 -26.89 -7.81 14.50
N GLU A 26 -25.93 -7.70 15.41
CA GLU A 26 -24.94 -6.65 15.49
C GLU A 26 -24.34 -6.34 14.12
N VAL A 27 -24.42 -5.08 13.70
CA VAL A 27 -23.73 -4.57 12.53
C VAL A 27 -22.28 -4.34 12.94
N VAL A 28 -21.45 -5.36 12.77
CA VAL A 28 -20.00 -5.23 12.93
C VAL A 28 -19.49 -4.39 11.77
N VAL A 29 -19.33 -3.08 11.99
CA VAL A 29 -18.62 -2.19 11.08
C VAL A 29 -17.14 -2.58 11.14
N LYS A 30 -16.74 -3.55 10.30
CA LYS A 30 -15.32 -3.81 10.06
C LYS A 30 -14.76 -2.56 9.40
N ALA A 31 -13.99 -1.77 10.15
CA ALA A 31 -13.32 -0.59 9.62
C ALA A 31 -12.58 -0.97 8.32
N ASN A 32 -13.01 -0.41 7.19
CA ASN A 32 -12.34 -0.59 5.91
C ASN A 32 -10.92 0.00 6.05
N LYS A 33 -9.93 -0.88 6.15
CA LYS A 33 -8.52 -0.49 6.22
C LYS A 33 -8.20 0.34 4.97
N ARG A 34 -7.85 1.62 5.15
CA ARG A 34 -7.51 2.53 4.05
C ARG A 34 -6.39 1.92 3.20
N LEU A 35 -6.65 1.79 1.90
CA LEU A 35 -5.75 1.14 0.94
C LEU A 35 -4.56 2.00 0.56
N ILE A 36 -4.72 3.32 0.65
CA ILE A 36 -3.69 4.29 0.33
C ILE A 36 -3.57 5.28 1.49
N LYS A 37 -2.35 5.51 1.97
CA LYS A 37 -2.00 6.61 2.87
C LYS A 37 -1.05 7.54 2.14
N TYR A 38 -1.26 8.85 2.26
CA TYR A 38 -0.40 9.87 1.67
C TYR A 38 0.20 10.71 2.79
N GLU A 39 1.53 10.76 2.87
CA GLU A 39 2.27 11.52 3.88
C GLU A 39 3.48 12.16 3.19
N ALA A 40 3.60 13.50 3.27
CA ALA A 40 4.79 14.26 2.88
C ALA A 40 5.44 13.85 1.52
N GLY A 41 4.66 13.72 0.44
CA GLY A 41 5.19 13.36 -0.88
C GLY A 41 5.44 11.86 -1.12
N GLN A 42 5.17 11.03 -0.10
CA GLN A 42 5.14 9.58 -0.16
C GLN A 42 3.70 9.07 -0.10
N TYR A 43 3.43 7.96 -0.79
CA TYR A 43 2.22 7.19 -0.56
C TYR A 43 2.53 5.71 -0.35
N THR A 44 1.77 5.11 0.56
CA THR A 44 1.83 3.67 0.86
C THR A 44 0.57 3.01 0.34
N VAL A 45 0.74 1.93 -0.41
CA VAL A 45 -0.32 1.09 -0.93
C VAL A 45 -0.26 -0.28 -0.27
N ASP A 46 -1.39 -0.76 0.23
CA ASP A 46 -1.49 -2.12 0.76
C ASP A 46 -1.53 -3.13 -0.39
N ALA A 47 -0.51 -3.99 -0.47
CA ALA A 47 -0.39 -4.96 -1.56
C ALA A 47 -1.37 -6.14 -1.43
N THR A 48 -1.99 -6.33 -0.25
CA THR A 48 -2.86 -7.48 0.04
C THR A 48 -4.06 -7.58 -0.90
N LEU A 49 -4.66 -6.44 -1.27
CA LEU A 49 -5.79 -6.42 -2.20
C LEU A 49 -5.34 -6.45 -3.66
N LEU A 50 -4.21 -5.83 -3.98
CA LEU A 50 -3.69 -5.74 -5.35
C LEU A 50 -3.04 -7.03 -5.85
N ARG A 51 -2.52 -7.87 -4.94
CA ARG A 51 -1.90 -9.16 -5.29
C ARG A 51 -2.90 -10.23 -5.76
N LYS A 52 -4.21 -10.01 -5.62
CA LYS A 52 -5.22 -11.00 -6.00
C LYS A 52 -5.18 -11.27 -7.51
N GLY A 53 -4.78 -12.49 -7.90
CA GLY A 53 -4.68 -12.89 -9.31
C GLY A 53 -3.41 -12.41 -10.02
N LYS A 54 -2.40 -11.94 -9.27
CA LYS A 54 -1.09 -11.53 -9.80
C LYS A 54 -0.04 -12.55 -9.40
N ILE A 55 0.82 -12.93 -10.34
CA ILE A 55 1.90 -13.90 -10.11
C ILE A 55 3.18 -13.15 -9.77
N ASN A 56 3.53 -12.15 -10.58
CA ASN A 56 4.81 -11.44 -10.47
C ASN A 56 4.64 -10.04 -9.88
N LEU A 57 5.70 -9.51 -9.28
CA LEU A 57 5.73 -8.15 -8.75
C LEU A 57 5.56 -7.08 -9.85
N VAL A 58 6.05 -7.33 -11.07
CA VAL A 58 5.80 -6.42 -12.20
C VAL A 58 4.29 -6.25 -12.47
N ASP A 59 3.53 -7.34 -12.44
CA ASP A 59 2.08 -7.31 -12.67
C ASP A 59 1.31 -6.61 -11.52
N LEU A 60 1.86 -6.73 -10.30
CA LEU A 60 1.38 -6.04 -9.12
C LEU A 60 1.63 -4.52 -9.24
N LEU A 61 2.81 -4.11 -9.68
CA LEU A 61 3.19 -2.71 -9.87
C LEU A 61 2.34 -2.01 -10.93
N SER A 62 1.92 -2.71 -11.98
CA SER A 62 0.97 -2.18 -12.97
C SER A 62 -0.41 -1.83 -12.39
N SER A 63 -0.74 -2.39 -11.22
CA SER A 63 -1.99 -2.08 -10.50
C SER A 63 -1.82 -0.99 -9.46
N VAL A 64 -0.59 -0.49 -9.25
CA VAL A 64 -0.28 0.59 -8.32
C VAL A 64 -0.50 1.93 -9.05
N PRO A 65 -1.33 2.84 -8.50
CA PRO A 65 -1.58 4.12 -9.12
C PRO A 65 -0.29 4.94 -9.21
N GLY A 66 -0.07 5.60 -10.35
CA GLY A 66 1.09 6.47 -10.57
C GLY A 66 2.39 5.75 -10.92
N ILE A 67 2.37 4.41 -11.05
CA ILE A 67 3.46 3.63 -11.63
C ILE A 67 3.13 3.33 -13.10
N ILE A 68 4.11 3.53 -13.97
CA ILE A 68 4.04 3.22 -15.39
C ILE A 68 5.01 2.07 -15.64
N VAL A 69 4.47 0.91 -15.99
CA VAL A 69 5.25 -0.29 -16.31
C VAL A 69 5.25 -0.46 -17.83
N THR A 70 6.44 -0.54 -18.41
CA THR A 70 6.67 -0.89 -19.82
C THR A 70 7.51 -2.17 -19.86
N ASP A 71 7.57 -2.85 -21.01
CA ASP A 71 8.36 -4.08 -21.17
C ASP A 71 9.84 -3.93 -20.82
N LYS A 72 10.38 -2.71 -20.98
CA LYS A 72 11.80 -2.38 -20.78
C LYS A 72 12.09 -1.55 -19.54
N ASP A 73 11.10 -0.87 -18.97
CA ASP A 73 11.35 0.15 -17.95
C ASP A 73 10.15 0.36 -17.03
N ILE A 74 10.42 0.84 -15.81
CA ILE A 74 9.41 1.20 -14.82
C ILE A 74 9.66 2.63 -14.37
N LYS A 75 8.63 3.46 -14.48
CA LYS A 75 8.69 4.88 -14.12
C LYS A 75 7.60 5.25 -13.14
N ILE A 76 7.85 6.30 -12.37
CA ILE A 76 6.84 6.95 -11.55
C ILE A 76 6.35 8.20 -12.30
N LEU A 77 5.05 8.46 -12.31
CA LEU A 77 4.47 9.63 -12.95
C LEU A 77 5.14 10.92 -12.43
N GLY A 78 5.79 11.66 -13.33
CA GLY A 78 6.51 12.91 -13.04
C GLY A 78 8.00 12.73 -12.68
N ARG A 79 8.53 11.50 -12.72
CA ARG A 79 9.95 11.19 -12.47
C ARG A 79 10.54 10.41 -13.63
N ASN A 80 11.78 10.74 -14.01
CA ASN A 80 12.46 10.12 -15.16
C ASN A 80 13.28 8.89 -14.76
N ASP A 81 13.76 8.87 -13.52
CA ASP A 81 14.56 7.79 -12.96
C ASP A 81 13.89 7.15 -11.76
N LEU A 82 14.23 5.88 -11.52
CA LEU A 82 13.70 5.07 -10.44
C LEU A 82 14.85 4.45 -9.65
N LYS A 83 14.85 4.65 -8.33
CA LYS A 83 15.63 3.83 -7.41
C LYS A 83 14.71 2.84 -6.72
N VAL A 84 15.14 1.59 -6.64
CA VAL A 84 14.37 0.55 -5.96
C VAL A 84 14.95 0.27 -4.58
N MET A 85 14.07 0.24 -3.59
CA MET A 85 14.36 -0.14 -2.23
C MET A 85 13.63 -1.43 -1.90
N PHE A 86 14.30 -2.30 -1.14
CA PHE A 86 13.68 -3.46 -0.53
C PHE A 86 13.81 -3.33 0.98
N ASN A 87 12.68 -3.37 1.68
CA ASN A 87 12.64 -3.31 3.14
C ASN A 87 13.43 -2.13 3.73
N GLY A 88 13.36 -0.95 3.08
CA GLY A 88 14.07 0.24 3.57
C GLY A 88 15.54 0.36 3.11
N ARG A 89 16.04 -0.56 2.28
CA ARG A 89 17.43 -0.54 1.78
C ARG A 89 17.48 -0.34 0.27
N ILE A 90 18.27 0.62 -0.19
CA ILE A 90 18.47 0.90 -1.61
C ILE A 90 19.26 -0.25 -2.25
N LYS A 91 18.75 -0.77 -3.37
CA LYS A 91 19.46 -1.73 -4.20
C LYS A 91 19.90 -1.02 -5.48
N LYS A 92 21.21 -1.01 -5.74
CA LYS A 92 21.78 -0.53 -6.99
C LYS A 92 21.60 -1.63 -8.03
N ILE A 93 20.59 -1.51 -8.88
CA ILE A 93 20.26 -2.48 -9.91
C ILE A 93 20.38 -1.78 -11.27
N PRO A 94 21.08 -2.37 -12.26
CA PRO A 94 21.10 -1.85 -13.62
C PRO A 94 19.69 -1.84 -14.22
N LYS A 95 19.37 -0.83 -15.04
CA LYS A 95 18.04 -0.69 -15.65
C LYS A 95 17.64 -1.94 -16.47
N ASP A 96 18.60 -2.54 -17.18
CA ASP A 96 18.35 -3.72 -18.03
C ASP A 96 17.99 -4.97 -17.22
N GLU A 97 18.48 -5.08 -15.98
CA GLU A 97 18.22 -6.22 -15.10
C GLU A 97 17.01 -6.01 -14.20
N LEU A 98 16.58 -4.76 -14.01
CA LEU A 98 15.51 -4.39 -13.08
C LEU A 98 14.21 -5.16 -13.34
N ILE A 99 13.76 -5.23 -14.60
CA ILE A 99 12.53 -5.96 -14.96
C ILE A 99 12.67 -7.46 -14.67
N GLY A 100 13.82 -8.05 -14.99
CA GLY A 100 14.08 -9.47 -14.74
C GLY A 100 14.07 -9.79 -13.24
N MET A 101 14.73 -8.95 -12.45
CA MET A 101 14.74 -9.08 -11.01
C MET A 101 13.34 -8.89 -10.40
N LEU A 102 12.57 -7.88 -10.83
CA LEU A 102 11.20 -7.71 -10.33
C LEU A 102 10.26 -8.85 -10.78
N LYS A 103 10.52 -9.51 -11.91
CA LYS A 103 9.77 -10.72 -12.31
C LYS A 103 10.08 -11.93 -11.44
N SER A 104 11.29 -12.04 -10.87
CA SER A 104 11.63 -13.16 -9.99
C SER A 104 10.96 -13.06 -8.61
N TYR A 105 10.51 -11.86 -8.21
CA TYR A 105 9.73 -11.67 -7.00
C TYR A 105 8.25 -12.01 -7.22
N GLU A 106 7.75 -12.94 -6.43
CA GLU A 106 6.32 -13.26 -6.39
C GLU A 106 5.51 -12.14 -5.74
N ALA A 107 4.35 -11.81 -6.32
CA ALA A 107 3.42 -10.82 -5.78
C ALA A 107 2.83 -11.23 -4.41
N SER A 108 2.78 -12.54 -4.13
CA SER A 108 2.33 -13.12 -2.86
C SER A 108 3.16 -12.63 -1.67
N ASN A 109 4.48 -12.52 -1.85
CA ASN A 109 5.44 -12.20 -0.81
C ASN A 109 5.52 -10.70 -0.50
N VAL A 110 4.80 -9.84 -1.24
CA VAL A 110 4.80 -8.40 -1.03
C VAL A 110 3.68 -7.99 -0.09
N LYS A 111 4.06 -7.29 0.98
CA LYS A 111 3.16 -6.80 2.03
C LYS A 111 2.67 -5.39 1.73
N LYS A 112 3.58 -4.50 1.34
CA LYS A 112 3.28 -3.09 1.05
C LYS A 112 4.18 -2.57 -0.03
N ILE A 113 3.67 -1.60 -0.77
CA ILE A 113 4.42 -0.84 -1.76
C ILE A 113 4.39 0.62 -1.33
N GLU A 114 5.56 1.22 -1.24
CA GLU A 114 5.74 2.60 -0.87
C GLU A 114 6.37 3.33 -2.05
N VAL A 115 5.71 4.39 -2.49
CA VAL A 115 6.20 5.21 -3.59
C VAL A 115 6.51 6.59 -3.04
N ILE A 116 7.77 6.95 -3.11
CA ILE A 116 8.31 8.21 -2.64
C ILE A 116 8.61 9.04 -3.89
N LYS A 117 7.75 10.01 -4.18
CA LYS A 117 7.94 10.92 -5.32
C LYS A 117 8.94 12.02 -5.00
N ASP A 118 9.01 12.41 -3.73
CA ASP A 118 9.88 13.48 -3.26
C ASP A 118 10.77 12.91 -2.16
N PRO A 119 11.95 12.36 -2.52
CA PRO A 119 12.95 12.02 -1.53
C PRO A 119 13.50 13.34 -1.00
N GLY A 120 12.89 13.87 0.06
CA GLY A 120 13.43 15.03 0.77
C GLY A 120 14.85 14.77 1.28
N ALA A 121 15.37 15.64 2.16
CA ALA A 121 16.76 15.61 2.61
C ALA A 121 17.28 14.27 3.19
N LYS A 122 16.41 13.31 3.53
CA LYS A 122 16.78 11.98 4.06
C LYS A 122 17.42 11.03 3.03
N TYR A 123 17.15 11.21 1.74
CA TYR A 123 17.51 10.22 0.72
C TYR A 123 18.29 10.79 -0.47
N ASP A 124 18.86 11.99 -0.30
CA ASP A 124 19.75 12.66 -1.24
C ASP A 124 19.02 13.24 -2.48
N ALA A 125 18.71 14.55 -2.42
CA ALA A 125 17.87 15.27 -3.39
C ALA A 125 18.58 15.60 -4.72
N GLU A 126 19.76 15.04 -4.98
CA GLU A 126 20.61 15.39 -6.13
C GLU A 126 20.07 14.97 -7.52
N GLY A 127 18.92 14.30 -7.61
CA GLY A 127 18.36 13.93 -8.92
C GLY A 127 16.85 13.85 -8.99
N ASN A 128 16.30 14.03 -10.20
CA ASN A 128 14.87 13.89 -10.50
C ASN A 128 14.44 12.40 -10.59
N TYR A 129 14.77 11.63 -9.55
CA TYR A 129 14.42 10.23 -9.41
C TYR A 129 13.33 10.03 -8.36
N GLY A 130 12.45 9.07 -8.61
CA GLY A 130 11.52 8.58 -7.59
C GLY A 130 12.09 7.33 -6.92
N ILE A 131 11.60 7.03 -5.72
CA ILE A 131 12.00 5.83 -4.99
C ILE A 131 10.80 4.91 -4.83
N LEU A 132 10.97 3.65 -5.20
CA LEU A 132 9.99 2.58 -5.00
C LEU A 132 10.50 1.63 -3.94
N ASN A 133 9.89 1.67 -2.75
CA ASN A 133 10.21 0.77 -1.66
C ASN A 133 9.20 -0.38 -1.59
N ILE A 134 9.71 -1.60 -1.77
CA ILE A 134 8.94 -2.84 -1.71
C ILE A 134 9.19 -3.47 -0.34
N ILE A 135 8.12 -3.64 0.43
CA ILE A 135 8.16 -4.31 1.73
C ILE A 135 7.67 -5.74 1.55
N THR A 136 8.56 -6.70 1.76
CA THR A 136 8.26 -8.13 1.66
C THR A 136 7.88 -8.72 3.02
N GLU A 137 7.13 -9.82 3.02
CA GLU A 137 6.79 -10.56 4.25
C GLU A 137 8.02 -11.28 4.83
N LYS A 138 8.88 -11.81 3.95
CA LYS A 138 10.18 -12.36 4.34
C LYS A 138 11.20 -11.21 4.40
N LYS A 139 11.72 -10.95 5.58
CA LYS A 139 12.94 -10.14 5.73
C LYS A 139 14.09 -11.01 5.22
N ASP A 140 14.64 -10.68 4.06
CA ASP A 140 15.97 -11.17 3.72
C ASP A 140 16.90 -10.76 4.86
N ASN A 141 17.46 -11.75 5.55
CA ASN A 141 18.43 -11.55 6.63
C ASN A 141 19.72 -11.00 6.02
N TYR A 142 19.70 -9.74 5.62
CA TYR A 142 20.87 -9.01 5.20
C TYR A 142 21.64 -8.63 6.47
N ILE A 143 22.61 -9.48 6.78
CA ILE A 143 23.72 -9.23 7.71
C ILE A 143 24.74 -8.39 6.94
N GLY A 144 24.42 -7.11 6.73
CA GLY A 144 25.35 -6.15 6.17
C GLY A 144 26.11 -5.50 7.30
N GLY A 145 27.28 -6.04 7.61
CA GLY A 145 28.31 -5.25 8.28
C GLY A 145 28.73 -4.15 7.31
N GLU A 146 28.56 -2.91 7.73
CA GLU A 146 29.18 -1.77 7.09
C GLU A 146 30.58 -1.67 7.69
N LEU A 147 31.59 -2.22 7.01
CA LEU A 147 32.96 -1.83 7.24
C LEU A 147 33.16 -0.58 6.40
N SER A 148 33.00 0.57 7.04
CA SER A 148 33.60 1.81 6.57
C SER A 148 35.11 1.63 6.67
N ASP A 149 35.73 1.14 5.60
CA ASP A 149 37.16 1.33 5.42
C ASP A 149 37.38 2.83 5.17
N GLU A 150 37.49 3.59 6.27
CA GLU A 150 38.08 4.93 6.31
C GLU A 150 39.58 4.80 6.04
N ASP A 151 39.94 4.45 4.80
CA ASP A 151 41.32 4.49 4.33
C ASP A 151 41.61 5.92 3.81
N ASP A 152 41.63 6.89 4.73
CA ASP A 152 42.20 8.22 4.46
C ASP A 152 43.72 8.14 4.60
N SER A 153 44.35 7.57 3.58
CA SER A 153 45.77 7.74 3.34
C SER A 153 45.98 8.34 1.94
N SER A 154 45.71 9.64 1.82
CA SER A 154 46.20 10.43 0.68
C SER A 154 47.57 11.04 1.03
N PRO A 155 48.72 10.48 0.60
CA PRO A 155 49.96 11.24 0.63
C PRO A 155 49.91 12.24 -0.53
N THR A 156 50.04 13.53 -0.26
CA THR A 156 50.49 14.46 -1.30
C THR A 156 51.78 15.11 -0.86
N TYR A 157 52.80 14.81 -1.64
CA TYR A 157 54.19 15.22 -1.58
C TYR A 157 54.33 16.50 -2.40
N ILE A 158 54.67 17.64 -1.79
CA ILE A 158 55.69 18.61 -2.26
C ILE A 158 56.12 19.49 -1.09
#